data_AF-A0A3D3NDD3-F1
#
_entry.id   AF-A0A3D3NDD3-F1
#
_cell.length_a   1.000
_cell.length_b   1.000
_cell.length_c   1.000
_cell.angle_alpha   90.00
_cell.angle_beta   90.00
_cell.angle_gamma   90.00
#
_symmetry.space_group_name_H-M   'P 1'
#
loop_
_entity.id
_entity.type
_entity.pdbx_description
1 polymer ?
#
loop_
_entity_poly.entity_id
_entity_poly.type
_entity_poly.pdbx_seq_one_letter_code
_entity_poly.pdbx_strand_id
1 'polypeptide(L)'
;MDKLSSKLRIGEKIGVGFALVGLLLAGVIWHYHQTLRSVVEDYQQLQRVFEVRKSLAVGIEIDMAAARDAEKSFLLLRQERFAADVDRHLQAMREKVRALAAVDQPSQQTAEQLQALMATYQERFAAVAEAWRAMGLDENSGIQGAFREKIHRLHE
;
A
#
# COMPACT_ATOMS: atom_id res chain seq x y z
N MET A 1 57.48 -34.01 12.96
CA MET A 1 56.78 -33.33 14.07
C MET A 1 56.46 -34.33 15.19
N ASP A 2 57.45 -35.13 15.63
CA ASP A 2 57.24 -36.33 16.48
C ASP A 2 57.94 -36.25 17.85
N LYS A 3 58.11 -35.05 18.40
CA LYS A 3 58.80 -34.87 19.70
C LYS A 3 57.95 -34.24 20.80
N LEU A 4 56.68 -33.91 20.53
CA LEU A 4 55.76 -33.35 21.54
C LEU A 4 54.79 -34.38 22.13
N SER A 5 54.62 -35.56 21.53
CA SER A 5 53.62 -36.56 21.95
C SER A 5 54.15 -37.66 22.89
N SER A 6 55.46 -37.69 23.19
CA SER A 6 56.07 -38.83 23.91
C SER A 6 56.14 -38.71 25.44
N LYS A 7 55.72 -37.58 26.03
CA LYS A 7 55.72 -37.37 27.51
C LYS A 7 54.34 -37.29 28.17
N LEU A 8 53.26 -37.40 27.40
CA LEU A 8 51.89 -37.26 27.90
C LEU A 8 51.35 -38.62 28.33
N ARG A 9 50.82 -38.73 29.56
CA ARG A 9 50.16 -39.94 30.06
C ARG A 9 48.95 -40.25 29.17
N ILE A 10 48.52 -41.52 29.09
CA ILE A 10 47.41 -41.96 28.21
C ILE A 10 46.16 -41.06 28.34
N GLY A 11 45.85 -40.56 29.55
CA GLY A 11 44.74 -39.63 29.80
C GLY A 11 44.88 -38.25 29.12
N GLU A 12 46.09 -37.69 28.99
CA GLU A 12 46.31 -36.40 28.31
C GLU A 12 46.15 -36.52 26.80
N LYS A 13 46.51 -37.66 26.20
CA LYS A 13 46.31 -37.90 24.76
C LYS A 13 44.83 -37.96 24.40
N ILE A 14 44.02 -38.57 25.28
CA ILE A 14 42.55 -38.62 25.14
C ILE A 14 41.96 -37.21 25.34
N GLY A 15 42.44 -36.45 26.33
CA GLY A 15 42.02 -35.07 26.56
C GLY A 15 42.27 -34.13 25.38
N VAL A 16 43.44 -34.23 24.73
CA VAL A 16 43.77 -33.44 23.53
C VAL A 16 42.86 -33.79 22.36
N GLY A 17 42.55 -35.08 22.16
CA GLY A 17 41.60 -35.52 21.14
C GLY A 17 40.20 -34.94 21.37
N PHE A 18 39.73 -34.97 22.62
CA PHE A 18 38.42 -34.41 22.99
C PHE A 18 38.35 -32.88 22.80
N ALA A 19 39.43 -32.18 23.14
CA ALA A 19 39.54 -30.73 22.95
C ALA A 19 39.51 -30.34 21.46
N LEU A 20 40.19 -31.11 20.59
CA LEU A 20 40.16 -30.92 19.14
C LEU A 20 38.75 -31.09 18.56
N VAL A 21 38.03 -32.13 18.99
CA VAL A 21 36.65 -32.38 18.57
C VAL A 21 35.73 -31.26 19.06
N GLY A 22 35.91 -30.78 20.29
CA GLY A 22 35.15 -29.65 20.84
C GLY A 22 35.38 -28.34 20.06
N LEU A 23 36.62 -28.06 19.67
CA LEU A 23 36.96 -26.90 18.84
C LEU A 23 36.35 -26.98 17.43
N LEU A 24 36.38 -28.15 16.81
CA LEU A 24 35.74 -28.37 15.51
C LEU A 24 34.22 -28.17 15.60
N LEU A 25 33.58 -28.73 16.63
CA LEU A 25 32.15 -28.53 16.89
C LEU A 25 31.82 -27.04 17.09
N ALA A 26 32.60 -26.33 17.90
CA ALA A 26 32.42 -24.90 18.12
C ALA A 26 32.59 -24.09 16.82
N GLY A 27 33.56 -24.45 15.96
CA GLY A 27 33.76 -23.83 14.66
C GLY A 27 32.60 -24.06 13.69
N VAL A 28 32.04 -25.27 13.67
CA VAL A 28 30.84 -25.59 12.88
C VAL A 28 29.66 -24.78 13.40
N ILE A 29 29.43 -24.75 14.71
CA ILE A 29 28.33 -23.97 15.33
C ILE A 29 28.50 -22.47 15.01
N TRP A 30 29.72 -21.94 15.08
CA TRP A 30 30.02 -20.56 14.72
C TRP A 30 29.72 -20.27 13.24
N HIS A 31 30.15 -21.16 12.33
CA HIS A 31 29.89 -21.02 10.90
C HIS A 31 28.39 -21.07 10.59
N TYR A 32 27.65 -21.99 11.23
CA TYR A 32 26.19 -22.04 11.14
C TYR A 32 25.54 -20.77 11.66
N HIS A 33 26.04 -20.21 12.76
CA HIS A 33 25.52 -18.97 13.34
C HIS A 33 25.77 -17.75 12.44
N GLN A 34 26.91 -17.72 11.73
CA GLN A 34 27.24 -16.67 10.78
C GLN A 34 26.36 -16.75 9.51
N THR A 35 26.09 -17.95 9.01
CA THR A 35 25.21 -18.20 7.85
C THR A 35 23.72 -17.99 8.18
N LEU A 36 23.28 -18.27 9.41
CA LEU A 36 21.90 -18.00 9.82
C LEU A 36 21.60 -16.49 9.84
N ARG A 37 22.56 -15.64 10.21
CA ARG A 37 22.36 -14.19 10.24
C ARG A 37 22.11 -13.62 8.85
N SER A 38 22.84 -14.07 7.82
CA SER A 38 22.63 -13.63 6.43
C SER A 38 21.29 -14.08 5.86
N VAL A 39 20.81 -15.28 6.25
CA VAL A 39 19.51 -15.79 5.78
C VAL A 39 18.36 -15.01 6.43
N VAL A 40 18.44 -14.72 7.74
CA VAL A 40 17.40 -13.98 8.46
C VAL A 40 17.27 -12.53 7.96
N GLU A 41 18.37 -11.87 7.62
CA GLU A 41 18.36 -10.49 7.10
C GLU A 41 17.70 -10.37 5.72
N ASP A 42 17.98 -11.31 4.80
CA ASP A 42 17.36 -11.34 3.46
C ASP A 42 15.85 -11.62 3.51
N TYR A 43 15.41 -12.54 4.39
CA TYR A 43 13.99 -12.79 4.61
C TYR A 43 13.25 -11.56 5.15
N GLN A 44 13.87 -10.81 6.07
CA GLN A 44 13.30 -9.59 6.61
C GLN A 44 13.18 -8.48 5.56
N GLN A 45 14.13 -8.37 4.63
CA GLN A 45 14.07 -7.39 3.55
C GLN A 45 12.94 -7.71 2.56
N LEU A 46 12.81 -8.98 2.13
CA LEU A 46 11.70 -9.39 1.28
C LEU A 46 10.35 -9.18 1.97
N GLN A 47 10.21 -9.60 3.23
CA GLN A 47 8.96 -9.43 3.98
C GLN A 47 8.56 -7.96 4.11
N ARG A 48 9.50 -7.05 4.38
CA ARG A 48 9.18 -5.60 4.47
C ARG A 48 8.59 -5.06 3.17
N VAL A 49 9.13 -5.42 2.01
CA VAL A 49 8.62 -4.97 0.71
C VAL A 49 7.22 -5.53 0.45
N PHE A 50 6.99 -6.82 0.72
CA PHE A 50 5.67 -7.44 0.56
C PHE A 50 4.63 -6.85 1.51
N GLU A 51 4.97 -6.58 2.76
CA GLU A 51 4.08 -5.97 3.74
C GLU A 51 3.73 -4.52 3.37
N VAL A 52 4.70 -3.72 2.90
CA VAL A 52 4.46 -2.36 2.39
C VAL A 52 3.56 -2.39 1.16
N ARG A 53 3.84 -3.26 0.19
CA ARG A 53 3.02 -3.40 -1.01
C ARG A 53 1.59 -3.81 -0.67
N LYS A 54 1.42 -4.78 0.22
CA LYS A 54 0.11 -5.29 0.64
C LYS A 54 -0.68 -4.24 1.39
N SER A 55 -0.06 -3.54 2.34
CA SER A 55 -0.72 -2.46 3.09
C SER A 55 -1.15 -1.30 2.19
N LEU A 56 -0.31 -0.92 1.21
CA LEU A 56 -0.67 0.09 0.21
C LEU A 56 -1.84 -0.38 -0.67
N ALA A 57 -1.83 -1.63 -1.13
CA ALA A 57 -2.93 -2.18 -1.93
C ALA A 57 -4.26 -2.15 -1.15
N VAL A 58 -4.26 -2.60 0.11
CA VAL A 58 -5.45 -2.53 0.98
C VAL A 58 -5.90 -1.09 1.20
N GLY A 59 -4.97 -0.16 1.42
CA GLY A 59 -5.30 1.25 1.59
C GLY A 59 -5.93 1.86 0.33
N ILE A 60 -5.45 1.47 -0.86
CA ILE A 60 -6.01 1.87 -2.16
C ILE A 60 -7.44 1.33 -2.31
N GLU A 61 -7.68 0.08 -1.94
CA GLU A 61 -9.02 -0.52 -1.99
C GLU A 61 -10.01 0.20 -1.04
N ILE A 62 -9.56 0.54 0.17
CA ILE A 62 -10.37 1.27 1.15
C ILE A 62 -10.75 2.64 0.62
N ASP A 63 -9.79 3.42 0.08
CA ASP A 63 -10.10 4.75 -0.45
C ASP A 63 -11.02 4.67 -1.66
N MET A 64 -10.85 3.67 -2.54
CA MET A 64 -11.75 3.47 -3.67
C MET A 64 -13.17 3.11 -3.22
N ALA A 65 -13.30 2.26 -2.19
CA ALA A 65 -14.60 1.92 -1.62
C ALA A 65 -15.28 3.15 -1.00
N ALA A 66 -14.53 3.97 -0.27
CA ALA A 66 -15.01 5.22 0.31
C ALA A 66 -15.41 6.25 -0.76
N ALA A 67 -14.62 6.39 -1.83
CA ALA A 67 -14.97 7.22 -2.98
C ALA A 67 -16.30 6.77 -3.62
N ARG A 68 -16.49 5.45 -3.81
CA ARG A 68 -17.74 4.91 -4.36
C ARG A 68 -18.93 5.10 -3.44
N ASP A 69 -18.73 5.06 -2.13
CA ASP A 69 -19.78 5.29 -1.15
C ASP A 69 -20.20 6.78 -1.12
N ALA A 70 -19.23 7.68 -1.19
CA ALA A 70 -19.47 9.11 -1.36
C ALA A 70 -20.16 9.42 -2.69
N GLU A 71 -19.75 8.78 -3.81
CA GLU A 71 -20.39 8.90 -5.11
C GLU A 71 -21.87 8.49 -5.03
N LYS A 72 -22.18 7.34 -4.44
CA LYS A 72 -23.57 6.91 -4.24
C LYS A 72 -24.37 7.90 -3.39
N SER A 73 -23.76 8.39 -2.31
CA SER A 73 -24.39 9.39 -1.44
C SER A 73 -24.66 10.70 -2.19
N PHE A 74 -23.75 11.12 -3.07
CA PHE A 74 -23.96 12.25 -3.97
C PHE A 74 -25.15 12.00 -4.91
N LEU A 75 -25.22 10.83 -5.54
CA LEU A 75 -26.32 10.52 -6.47
C LEU A 75 -27.69 10.42 -5.77
N LEU A 76 -27.72 9.94 -4.52
CA LEU A 76 -28.95 9.83 -3.74
C LEU A 76 -29.42 11.16 -3.15
N LEU A 77 -28.50 11.93 -2.57
CA LEU A 77 -28.83 13.12 -1.79
C LEU A 77 -28.59 14.42 -2.56
N ARG A 78 -27.83 14.38 -3.66
CA ARG A 78 -27.45 15.53 -4.51
C ARG A 78 -26.84 16.69 -3.73
N GLN A 79 -26.08 16.37 -2.68
CA GLN A 79 -25.40 17.37 -1.86
C GLN A 79 -23.94 17.49 -2.25
N GLU A 80 -23.51 18.73 -2.49
CA GLU A 80 -22.15 19.07 -2.93
C GLU A 80 -21.04 18.54 -2.00
N ARG A 81 -21.33 18.41 -0.70
CA ARG A 81 -20.38 17.82 0.26
C ARG A 81 -19.87 16.43 -0.15
N PHE A 82 -20.74 15.62 -0.76
CA PHE A 82 -20.37 14.26 -1.16
C PHE A 82 -19.51 14.25 -2.41
N ALA A 83 -19.69 15.22 -3.33
CA ALA A 83 -18.76 15.40 -4.45
C ALA A 83 -17.36 15.77 -3.95
N ALA A 84 -17.27 16.66 -2.96
CA ALA A 84 -16.00 16.99 -2.31
C ALA A 84 -15.38 15.79 -1.54
N ASP A 85 -16.21 14.92 -0.95
CA ASP A 85 -15.75 13.68 -0.31
C ASP A 85 -15.16 12.70 -1.34
N VAL A 86 -15.78 12.53 -2.51
CA VAL A 86 -15.22 11.72 -3.61
C VAL A 86 -13.84 12.21 -3.98
N ASP A 87 -13.67 13.51 -4.23
CA ASP A 87 -12.37 14.08 -4.57
C ASP A 87 -11.35 13.87 -3.46
N ARG A 88 -11.74 14.02 -2.19
CA ARG A 88 -10.85 13.79 -1.04
C ARG A 88 -10.33 12.36 -1.00
N HIS A 89 -11.22 11.38 -1.16
CA HIS A 89 -10.84 9.97 -1.17
C HIS A 89 -9.96 9.62 -2.39
N LEU A 90 -10.24 10.19 -3.55
CA LEU A 90 -9.39 10.02 -4.74
C LEU A 90 -7.99 10.62 -4.54
N GLN A 91 -7.85 11.77 -3.86
CA GLN A 91 -6.53 12.32 -3.53
C GLN A 91 -5.76 11.43 -2.55
N ALA A 92 -6.42 10.94 -1.49
CA ALA A 92 -5.80 10.01 -0.54
C ALA A 92 -5.34 8.71 -1.23
N MET A 93 -6.14 8.21 -2.18
CA MET A 93 -5.79 7.06 -3.02
C MET A 93 -4.57 7.37 -3.89
N ARG A 94 -4.47 8.58 -4.48
CA ARG A 94 -3.33 8.98 -5.34
C ARG A 94 -2.03 8.98 -4.57
N GLU A 95 -2.03 9.45 -3.34
CA GLU A 95 -0.84 9.45 -2.48
C GLU A 95 -0.35 8.01 -2.25
N LYS A 96 -1.26 7.07 -1.97
CA LYS A 96 -0.92 5.66 -1.81
C LYS A 96 -0.44 5.01 -3.10
N VAL A 97 -1.05 5.34 -4.24
CA VAL A 97 -0.59 4.87 -5.56
C VAL A 97 0.80 5.41 -5.90
N ARG A 98 1.10 6.67 -5.56
CA ARG A 98 2.46 7.22 -5.71
C ARG A 98 3.47 6.51 -4.81
N ALA A 99 3.09 6.21 -3.56
CA ALA A 99 3.94 5.43 -2.67
C ALA A 99 4.18 4.00 -3.21
N LEU A 100 3.16 3.37 -3.80
CA LEU A 100 3.27 2.06 -4.43
C LEU A 100 4.26 2.08 -5.61
N ALA A 101 4.28 3.15 -6.40
CA ALA A 101 5.21 3.29 -7.51
C ALA A 101 6.70 3.30 -7.09
N ALA A 102 6.99 3.70 -5.84
CA ALA A 102 8.34 3.77 -5.30
C ALA A 102 8.83 2.45 -4.67
N VAL A 103 8.00 1.39 -4.62
CA VAL A 103 8.31 0.13 -3.94
C VAL A 103 9.25 -0.76 -4.77
N ASP A 104 8.84 -1.07 -6.01
CA ASP A 104 9.58 -1.93 -6.95
C ASP A 104 9.11 -1.70 -8.40
N GLN A 105 9.87 -2.21 -9.38
CA GLN A 105 9.57 -2.02 -10.81
C GLN A 105 8.18 -2.57 -11.22
N PRO A 106 7.74 -3.77 -10.79
CA PRO A 106 6.37 -4.23 -11.05
C PRO A 106 5.28 -3.33 -10.44
N SER A 107 5.52 -2.80 -9.24
CA SER A 107 4.60 -1.90 -8.54
C SER A 107 4.50 -0.54 -9.23
N GLN A 108 5.58 -0.06 -9.85
CA GLN A 108 5.56 1.12 -10.71
C GLN A 108 4.58 0.95 -11.89
N GLN A 109 4.69 -0.15 -12.64
CA GLN A 109 3.78 -0.42 -13.76
C GLN A 109 2.32 -0.51 -13.31
N THR A 110 2.09 -1.15 -12.17
CA THR A 110 0.75 -1.23 -11.56
C THR A 110 0.24 0.15 -11.17
N ALA A 111 1.08 0.99 -10.59
CA ALA A 111 0.72 2.34 -10.17
C ALA A 111 0.39 3.25 -11.37
N GLU A 112 1.11 3.14 -12.48
CA GLU A 112 0.81 3.88 -13.71
C GLU A 112 -0.58 3.51 -14.28
N GLN A 113 -0.91 2.22 -14.31
CA GLN A 113 -2.23 1.75 -14.72
C GLN A 113 -3.33 2.26 -13.78
N LEU A 114 -3.10 2.21 -12.47
CA LEU A 114 -4.04 2.73 -11.48
C LEU A 114 -4.24 4.24 -11.64
N GLN A 115 -3.18 5.02 -11.87
CA GLN A 115 -3.28 6.46 -12.10
C GLN A 115 -4.16 6.79 -13.31
N ALA A 116 -4.00 6.07 -14.43
CA ALA A 116 -4.81 6.27 -15.63
C ALA A 116 -6.30 5.95 -15.39
N LEU A 117 -6.58 4.84 -14.69
CA LEU A 117 -7.94 4.45 -14.32
C LEU A 117 -8.59 5.46 -13.35
N MET A 118 -7.82 5.94 -12.36
CA MET A 118 -8.29 6.95 -11.42
C MET A 118 -8.57 8.30 -12.08
N ALA A 119 -7.74 8.72 -13.05
CA ALA A 119 -7.99 9.93 -13.82
C ALA A 119 -9.29 9.81 -14.62
N THR A 120 -9.48 8.67 -15.30
CA THR A 120 -10.71 8.37 -16.05
C THR A 120 -11.94 8.36 -15.13
N TYR A 121 -11.82 7.75 -13.94
CA TYR A 121 -12.90 7.72 -12.97
C TYR A 121 -13.26 9.13 -12.47
N GLN A 122 -12.26 9.94 -12.10
CA GLN A 122 -12.51 11.31 -11.64
C GLN A 122 -13.18 12.16 -12.73
N GLU A 123 -12.68 12.08 -13.97
CA GLU A 123 -13.26 12.81 -15.10
C GLU A 123 -14.73 12.45 -15.32
N ARG A 124 -15.06 11.15 -15.32
CA ARG A 124 -16.43 10.67 -15.47
C ARG A 124 -17.33 11.11 -14.32
N PHE A 125 -16.85 11.01 -13.08
CA PHE A 125 -17.62 11.46 -11.93
C PHE A 125 -17.85 12.98 -11.97
N ALA A 126 -16.83 13.76 -12.33
CA ALA A 126 -16.94 15.21 -12.48
C ALA A 126 -17.99 15.58 -13.53
N ALA A 127 -18.01 14.89 -14.68
CA ALA A 127 -19.04 15.11 -15.70
C ALA A 127 -20.46 14.82 -15.18
N VAL A 128 -20.63 13.76 -14.38
CA VAL A 128 -21.91 13.44 -13.73
C VAL A 128 -22.29 14.52 -12.71
N ALA A 129 -21.35 14.96 -11.87
CA ALA A 129 -21.57 16.00 -10.88
C ALA A 129 -21.96 17.33 -11.54
N GLU A 130 -21.27 17.72 -12.61
CA GLU A 130 -21.61 18.92 -13.41
C GLU A 130 -22.98 18.82 -14.07
N ALA A 131 -23.34 17.65 -14.62
CA ALA A 131 -24.67 17.45 -15.19
C ALA A 131 -25.77 17.63 -14.13
N TRP A 132 -25.57 17.12 -12.93
CA TRP A 132 -26.50 17.33 -11.80
C TRP A 132 -26.53 18.78 -11.31
N ARG A 133 -25.38 19.46 -11.25
CA ARG A 133 -25.30 20.91 -10.95
C ARG A 133 -26.08 21.74 -11.97
N ALA A 134 -25.95 21.44 -13.25
CA ALA A 134 -26.65 22.13 -14.33
C ALA A 134 -28.17 21.85 -14.34
N MET A 135 -28.59 20.62 -14.00
CA MET A 135 -30.00 20.27 -13.87
C MET A 135 -30.67 20.92 -12.65
N GLY A 136 -29.88 21.33 -11.65
CA GLY A 136 -30.37 21.79 -10.35
C GLY A 136 -30.18 20.69 -9.31
N LEU A 137 -29.38 20.97 -8.28
CA LEU A 137 -29.16 20.04 -7.17
C LEU A 137 -30.39 19.93 -6.25
N ASP A 138 -31.38 20.80 -6.43
CA ASP A 138 -32.68 20.81 -5.75
C ASP A 138 -33.81 21.23 -6.73
N GLU A 139 -35.08 20.99 -6.37
CA GLU A 139 -36.27 21.34 -7.19
C GLU A 139 -36.46 22.86 -7.43
N ASN A 140 -35.63 23.71 -6.83
CA ASN A 140 -35.65 25.18 -6.93
C ASN A 140 -34.39 25.79 -7.58
N SER A 141 -33.34 25.01 -7.82
CA SER A 141 -32.11 25.46 -8.48
C SER A 141 -32.02 24.88 -9.89
N GLY A 142 -31.27 25.54 -10.77
CA GLY A 142 -31.17 25.16 -12.19
C GLY A 142 -32.32 25.66 -13.08
N ILE A 143 -32.43 25.08 -14.27
CA ILE A 143 -33.31 25.53 -15.37
C ILE A 143 -34.79 25.58 -14.94
N GLN A 144 -35.22 24.75 -13.99
CA GLN A 144 -36.58 24.78 -13.44
C GLN A 144 -36.85 25.96 -12.48
N GLY A 145 -35.86 26.37 -11.68
CA GLY A 145 -35.96 27.58 -10.84
C GLY A 145 -36.06 28.85 -11.71
N ALA A 146 -35.24 28.92 -12.76
CA ALA A 146 -35.29 30.00 -13.74
C ALA A 146 -36.61 30.04 -14.54
N PHE A 147 -37.28 28.89 -14.72
CA PHE A 147 -38.59 28.81 -15.38
C PHE A 147 -39.72 29.30 -14.47
N ARG A 148 -39.72 28.95 -13.16
CA ARG A 148 -40.70 29.48 -12.20
C ARG A 148 -40.58 30.98 -11.99
N GLU A 149 -39.36 31.50 -11.93
CA GLU A 149 -39.13 32.95 -11.77
C GLU A 149 -39.61 33.76 -12.98
N LYS A 150 -39.60 33.17 -14.18
CA LYS A 150 -40.18 33.78 -15.39
C LYS A 150 -41.71 33.70 -15.41
N ILE A 151 -42.31 32.65 -14.86
CA ILE A 151 -43.78 32.56 -14.74
C ILE A 151 -44.31 33.52 -13.67
N HIS A 152 -43.62 33.67 -12.53
CA HIS A 152 -44.04 34.64 -11.52
C HIS A 152 -43.97 36.09 -12.02
N ARG A 153 -43.00 36.44 -12.86
CA ARG A 153 -42.90 37.75 -13.51
C ARG A 153 -43.94 38.02 -14.61
N LEU A 154 -44.66 37.00 -15.06
CA LEU A 154 -45.72 37.15 -16.07
C LEU A 154 -47.13 37.25 -15.45
N HIS A 155 -47.25 36.96 -14.15
CA HIS A 155 -48.50 37.01 -13.38
C HIS A 155 -48.55 38.19 -12.38
N GLU A 156 -47.52 39.03 -12.36
CA GLU A 156 -47.58 40.44 -11.88
C GLU A 156 -47.65 41.38 -13.08
#